data_AF-A0A521Z369-F1
#
_entry.id   AF-A0A521Z369-F1
#
_cell.length_a   1.000
_cell.length_b   1.000
_cell.length_c   1.000
_cell.angle_alpha   90.00
_cell.angle_beta   90.00
_cell.angle_gamma   90.00
#
_symmetry.space_group_name_H-M   'P 1'
#
loop_
_entity.id
_entity.type
_entity.pdbx_description
1 polymer ?
#
loop_
_entity_poly.entity_id
_entity_poly.type
_entity_poly.pdbx_seq_one_letter_code
_entity_poly.pdbx_strand_id
1 'polypeptide(L)' 'MVKDSLAKLAERFELETLPFSDEELQALAKRARESFRSKQKRERLDRYKAHLSTLYGEESVGMVSAALEEINNAIGYEEK' A
#
# COMPACT_ATOMS: atom_id res chain seq x y z
N MET A 1 -3.56 10.49 6.30
CA MET A 1 -2.24 10.07 6.85
C MET A 1 -2.00 8.58 6.62
N VAL A 2 -0.79 8.03 6.80
CA VAL A 2 -0.52 6.57 6.62
C VAL A 2 -1.37 5.71 7.56
N LYS A 3 -1.60 6.18 8.79
CA LYS A 3 -2.50 5.52 9.76
C LYS A 3 -3.92 5.38 9.21
N ASP A 4 -4.48 6.43 8.61
CA ASP A 4 -5.83 6.39 8.03
C ASP A 4 -5.90 5.41 6.85
N SER A 5 -4.84 5.35 6.04
CA SER A 5 -4.78 4.38 4.93
C SER A 5 -4.77 2.94 5.44
N LEU A 6 -4.03 2.65 6.51
CA LEU A 6 -4.01 1.31 7.13
C LEU A 6 -5.33 0.98 7.84
N ALA A 7 -5.96 1.95 8.50
CA ALA A 7 -7.27 1.76 9.13
C ALA A 7 -8.35 1.41 8.08
N LYS A 8 -8.43 2.17 6.98
CA LYS A 8 -9.34 1.87 5.86
C LYS A 8 -8.97 0.57 5.14
N LEU A 9 -7.71 0.15 5.16
CA LEU A 9 -7.30 -1.14 4.62
C LEU A 9 -7.80 -2.29 5.51
N ALA A 10 -7.74 -2.13 6.84
CA ALA A 10 -8.28 -3.10 7.81
C ALA A 10 -9.81 -3.28 7.70
N GLU A 11 -10.53 -2.27 7.21
CA GLU A 11 -11.96 -2.39 6.90
C GLU A 11 -12.23 -3.28 5.69
N ARG A 12 -11.25 -3.46 4.79
CA ARG A 12 -11.37 -4.24 3.54
C ARG A 12 -10.71 -5.62 3.62
N PHE A 13 -9.69 -5.76 4.45
CA PHE A 13 -8.88 -6.97 4.59
C PHE A 13 -8.67 -7.28 6.06
N GLU A 14 -8.74 -8.55 6.40
CA GLU A 14 -8.29 -9.03 7.70
C GLU A 14 -6.75 -9.02 7.73
N LEU A 15 -6.16 -7.93 8.23
CA LEU A 15 -4.71 -7.68 8.12
C LEU A 15 -3.86 -8.81 8.69
N GLU A 16 -4.35 -9.51 9.73
CA GLU A 16 -3.67 -10.66 10.35
C GLU A 16 -3.55 -11.88 9.42
N THR A 17 -4.38 -11.95 8.36
CA THR A 17 -4.33 -13.01 7.36
C THR A 17 -3.41 -12.69 6.19
N LEU A 18 -2.97 -11.43 6.07
CA LEU A 18 -2.03 -11.05 5.03
C LEU A 18 -0.65 -11.63 5.33
N PRO A 19 0.11 -12.05 4.31
CA PRO A 19 1.41 -12.66 4.52
C PRO A 19 2.50 -11.64 4.89
N PHE A 20 2.15 -10.36 5.04
CA PHE A 20 3.08 -9.27 5.33
C PHE A 20 3.28 -9.10 6.83
N SER A 21 4.49 -8.77 7.24
CA SER A 21 4.72 -8.19 8.57
C SER A 21 4.09 -6.78 8.67
N ASP A 22 3.83 -6.34 9.90
CA ASP A 22 3.34 -4.98 10.17
C ASP A 22 4.27 -3.90 9.59
N GLU A 23 5.58 -4.10 9.67
CA GLU A 23 6.57 -3.19 9.11
C GLU A 23 6.49 -3.11 7.59
N GLU A 24 6.32 -4.25 6.91
CA GLU A 24 6.18 -4.30 5.46
C GLU A 24 4.89 -3.64 5.00
N LEU A 25 3.79 -3.91 5.71
CA LEU A 25 2.49 -3.31 5.42
C LEU A 25 2.54 -1.79 5.62
N GLN A 26 3.14 -1.33 6.72
CA GLN A 26 3.32 0.09 6.98
C GLN A 26 4.22 0.76 5.93
N ALA A 27 5.30 0.09 5.52
CA ALA A 27 6.21 0.61 4.51
C ALA A 27 5.57 0.64 3.12
N LEU A 28 4.74 -0.36 2.78
CA LEU A 28 3.96 -0.40 1.54
C LEU A 28 2.94 0.74 1.52
N ALA A 29 2.15 0.91 2.58
CA ALA A 29 1.17 2.00 2.69
C ALA A 29 1.82 3.39 2.60
N LYS A 30 2.98 3.57 3.24
CA LYS A 30 3.75 4.81 3.16
C LYS A 30 4.24 5.08 1.73
N ARG A 31 4.87 4.09 1.09
CA ARG A 31 5.38 4.22 -0.28
C ARG A 31 4.25 4.44 -1.29
N ALA A 32 3.11 3.78 -1.11
CA ALA A 32 1.90 3.99 -1.90
C ALA A 32 1.45 5.45 -1.82
N ARG A 33 1.32 6.01 -0.61
CA ARG A 33 0.93 7.41 -0.41
C ARG A 33 1.95 8.41 -0.97
N GLU A 34 3.23 8.10 -0.84
CA GLU A 34 4.31 8.93 -1.38
C GLU A 34 4.35 8.94 -2.92
N SER A 35 3.94 7.83 -3.56
CA SER A 35 4.03 7.67 -5.02
C SER A 35 3.19 8.68 -5.82
N PHE A 36 2.10 9.19 -5.24
CA PHE A 36 1.24 10.21 -5.86
C PHE A 36 1.95 11.55 -6.10
N ARG A 37 3.03 11.81 -5.36
CA ARG A 37 3.69 13.14 -5.35
C ARG A 37 4.92 13.22 -6.24
N SER A 38 5.51 12.08 -6.67
CA SER A 38 6.62 12.11 -7.63
C SER A 38 6.85 10.77 -8.34
N LYS A 39 7.31 10.86 -9.59
CA LYS A 39 7.71 9.70 -10.41
C LYS A 39 8.79 8.85 -9.75
N GLN A 40 9.79 9.49 -9.14
CA GLN A 40 10.86 8.79 -8.41
C GLN A 40 10.32 7.97 -7.20
N LYS A 41 9.28 8.48 -6.53
CA LYS A 41 8.62 7.76 -5.43
C LYS A 41 7.76 6.60 -5.96
N ARG A 42 7.16 6.73 -7.14
CA ARG A 42 6.49 5.63 -7.85
C ARG A 42 7.46 4.49 -8.17
N GLU A 43 8.62 4.78 -8.73
CA GLU A 43 9.65 3.74 -8.99
C GLU A 43 10.12 3.04 -7.70
N ARG A 44 10.20 3.76 -6.57
CA ARG A 44 10.51 3.13 -5.27
C ARG A 44 9.39 2.21 -4.79
N LEU A 45 8.13 2.57 -5.02
CA LEU A 45 6.99 1.71 -4.74
C LEU A 45 7.04 0.46 -5.62
N ASP A 46 7.26 0.61 -6.93
CA ASP A 46 7.27 -0.51 -7.88
C ASP A 46 8.39 -1.50 -7.56
N ARG A 47 9.60 -1.02 -7.22
CA ARG A 47 10.69 -1.90 -6.75
C ARG A 47 10.33 -2.62 -5.46
N TYR A 48 9.64 -1.96 -4.55
CA TYR A 48 9.24 -2.58 -3.28
C TYR A 48 8.13 -3.61 -3.48
N LYS A 49 7.15 -3.34 -4.35
CA LYS A 49 6.13 -4.31 -4.78
C LYS A 49 6.80 -5.53 -5.41
N ALA A 50 7.72 -5.32 -6.34
CA ALA A 50 8.47 -6.42 -6.96
C ALA A 50 9.22 -7.27 -5.93
N HIS A 51 9.88 -6.64 -4.94
CA HIS A 51 10.51 -7.37 -3.85
C HIS A 51 9.52 -8.20 -3.03
N LEU A 52 8.41 -7.61 -2.58
CA LEU A 52 7.39 -8.35 -1.84
C LEU A 52 6.76 -9.47 -2.69
N SER A 53 6.60 -9.28 -3.99
CA SER A 53 6.05 -10.30 -4.90
C SER A 53 6.96 -11.53 -4.98
N THR A 54 8.28 -11.38 -4.80
CA THR A 54 9.20 -12.54 -4.72
C THR A 54 9.01 -13.37 -3.45
N LEU A 55 8.48 -12.78 -2.38
CA LEU A 55 8.26 -13.43 -1.09
C LEU A 55 6.85 -14.01 -0.96
N TYR A 56 5.85 -13.26 -1.43
CA TYR A 56 4.43 -13.49 -1.11
C TYR A 56 3.54 -13.73 -2.33
N GLY A 57 4.13 -13.70 -3.53
CA GLY A 57 3.41 -13.83 -4.79
C GLY A 57 2.85 -12.49 -5.29
N GLU A 58 2.79 -12.35 -6.61
CA GLU A 58 2.32 -11.13 -7.27
C GLU A 58 0.84 -10.85 -7.00
N GLU A 59 0.01 -11.88 -6.89
CA GLU A 59 -1.42 -11.75 -6.63
C GLU A 59 -1.69 -11.08 -5.27
N SER A 60 -1.12 -11.63 -4.19
CA SER A 60 -1.26 -11.10 -2.83
C SER A 60 -0.80 -9.63 -2.74
N VAL A 61 0.36 -9.32 -3.31
CA VAL A 61 0.93 -7.97 -3.29
C VAL A 61 0.14 -7.02 -4.17
N GLY A 62 -0.34 -7.50 -5.32
CA GLY A 62 -1.16 -6.76 -6.27
C GLY A 62 -2.47 -6.29 -5.64
N MET A 63 -3.19 -7.21 -4.99
CA MET A 63 -4.46 -6.92 -4.32
C MET A 63 -4.32 -5.82 -3.25
N VAL A 64 -3.35 -5.98 -2.34
CA VAL A 64 -3.13 -5.02 -1.25
C VAL A 64 -2.61 -3.67 -1.77
N SER A 65 -1.71 -3.68 -2.75
CA SER A 65 -1.20 -2.45 -3.35
C SER A 65 -2.29 -1.67 -4.08
N ALA A 66 -3.15 -2.35 -4.84
CA ALA A 66 -4.27 -1.71 -5.54
C ALA A 66 -5.24 -1.07 -4.54
N ALA A 67 -5.61 -1.78 -3.49
CA ALA A 67 -6.47 -1.24 -2.43
C ALA A 67 -5.85 -0.01 -1.74
N LEU A 68 -4.55 -0.04 -1.45
CA LEU A 68 -3.85 1.11 -0.89
C LEU A 68 -3.82 2.31 -1.85
N GLU A 69 -3.67 2.09 -3.16
CA GLU A 69 -3.74 3.15 -4.16
C GLU A 69 -5.14 3.78 -4.22
N GLU A 70 -6.21 2.98 -4.20
CA GLU A 70 -7.59 3.46 -4.14
C GLU A 70 -7.89 4.25 -2.86
N ILE A 71 -7.51 3.71 -1.70
CA ILE A 71 -7.70 4.35 -0.39
C ILE A 71 -6.99 5.70 -0.36
N ASN A 72 -5.76 5.77 -0.86
CA ASN A 72 -5.01 7.02 -0.89
C ASN A 72 -5.61 8.04 -1.87
N ASN A 73 -6.15 7.61 -3.00
CA ASN A 73 -6.89 8.48 -3.91
C ASN A 73 -8.15 9.05 -3.24
N ALA A 74 -8.91 8.23 -2.52
CA ALA A 74 -10.10 8.66 -1.78
C ALA A 74 -9.75 9.68 -0.70
N ILE A 75 -8.73 9.41 0.13
CA ILE A 75 -8.27 10.35 1.16
C ILE A 75 -7.77 11.66 0.52
N GLY A 76 -7.04 11.59 -0.59
CA GLY A 76 -6.53 12.78 -1.28
C GLY A 76 -7.62 13.62 -1.96
N TYR A 77 -8.78 13.04 -2.25
CA TYR A 77 -9.97 13.75 -2.72
C TYR A 77 -10.71 14.43 -1.56
N GLU A 78 -10.81 13.77 -0.40
CA GLU A 78 -11.41 14.32 0.82
C GLU A 78 -10.59 15.47 1.44
N GLU A 79 -9.27 15.52 1.19
CA GLU A 79 -8.36 16.59 1.65
C GLU A 79 -8.37 17.86 0.75
N LYS A 80 -9.18 17.91 -0.32
CA LYS A 80 -9.31 19.06 -1.24
C LYS A 80 -10.61 19.83 -1.05
#